data_AF-A0A2H3B443-F1
#
_entry.id   AF-A0A2H3B443-F1
#
_cell.length_a   1.000
_cell.length_b   1.000
_cell.length_c   1.000
_cell.angle_alpha   90.00
_cell.angle_beta   90.00
_cell.angle_gamma   90.00
#
_symmetry.space_group_name_H-M   'P 1'
#
loop_
_entity.id
_entity.type
_entity.pdbx_description
1 polymer ?
#
loop_
_entity_poly.entity_id
_entity_poly.type
_entity_poly.pdbx_seq_one_letter_code
_entity_poly.pdbx_strand_id
1 'polypeptide(L)'
;KQRHECQFRRCIVADKQGHYRCKRKAPFPLADDNFVEEGGRWGPKRLYGYMNNWVPGISINARCNNDGKLLTNGGDTKNISFYITSYAAKKQGKAYNLSAILAREHAYHLQHIRAEYLNNLQEQQHLLIFRLCHAVNREQELAAPLVVSYLMGWGDTYCSHKYTSIYWSSFVSHLLESVP
;
A
#
# COMPACT_ATOMS: atom_id res chain seq x y z
N LYS A 1 3.37 -26.58 -14.90
CA LYS A 1 1.95 -26.93 -15.11
C LYS A 1 1.15 -25.65 -15.35
N GLN A 2 0.63 -25.40 -16.55
CA GLN A 2 -0.15 -24.19 -16.86
C GLN A 2 -1.62 -24.33 -16.47
N ARG A 3 -2.26 -25.44 -16.83
CA ARG A 3 -3.68 -25.68 -16.52
C ARG A 3 -3.96 -25.68 -15.02
N HIS A 4 -5.08 -25.08 -14.63
CA HIS A 4 -5.63 -25.23 -13.29
C HIS A 4 -6.16 -26.66 -13.12
N GLU A 5 -5.70 -27.35 -12.09
CA GLU A 5 -6.20 -28.67 -11.72
C GLU A 5 -6.85 -28.52 -10.34
N CYS A 6 -8.17 -28.72 -10.29
CA CYS A 6 -8.90 -28.64 -9.03
C CYS A 6 -8.49 -29.79 -8.10
N GLN A 7 -8.14 -29.47 -6.86
CA GLN A 7 -7.71 -30.46 -5.87
C GLN A 7 -8.36 -30.18 -4.50
N PHE A 8 -8.82 -31.25 -3.85
CA PHE A 8 -9.30 -31.21 -2.47
C PHE A 8 -8.21 -30.67 -1.55
N ARG A 9 -8.62 -29.89 -0.53
CA ARG A 9 -7.74 -29.18 0.42
C ARG A 9 -6.83 -28.11 -0.19
N ARG A 10 -6.90 -27.82 -1.50
CA ARG A 10 -6.18 -26.71 -2.14
C ARG A 10 -7.10 -25.58 -2.59
N CYS A 11 -7.83 -25.81 -3.67
CA CYS A 11 -8.74 -24.83 -4.24
C CYS A 11 -10.21 -25.19 -4.07
N ILE A 12 -10.53 -26.47 -3.85
CA ILE A 12 -11.90 -26.89 -3.55
C ILE A 12 -12.23 -26.48 -2.12
N VAL A 13 -13.28 -25.66 -1.98
CA VAL A 13 -13.80 -25.17 -0.69
C VAL A 13 -15.29 -25.47 -0.63
N ALA A 14 -15.78 -25.79 0.57
CA ALA A 14 -17.21 -25.88 0.82
C ALA A 14 -17.82 -24.48 0.81
N ASP A 15 -18.99 -24.32 0.20
CA ASP A 15 -19.81 -23.13 0.36
C ASP A 15 -20.64 -23.18 1.65
N LYS A 16 -21.45 -22.15 1.89
CA LYS A 16 -22.30 -22.06 3.09
C LYS A 16 -23.40 -23.13 3.11
N GLN A 17 -23.72 -23.74 1.97
CA GLN A 17 -24.72 -24.81 1.83
C GLN A 17 -24.07 -26.21 1.83
N GLY A 18 -22.74 -26.32 1.94
CA GLY A 18 -22.02 -27.58 1.94
C GLY A 18 -21.61 -28.12 0.57
N HIS A 19 -21.87 -27.40 -0.53
CA HIS A 19 -21.40 -27.82 -1.85
C HIS A 19 -19.93 -27.46 -2.06
N TYR A 20 -19.22 -28.33 -2.76
CA TYR A 20 -17.82 -28.10 -3.11
C TYR A 20 -17.69 -27.25 -4.37
N ARG A 21 -16.98 -26.13 -4.26
CA ARG A 21 -16.67 -25.25 -5.38
C ARG A 21 -15.20 -24.87 -5.43
N CYS A 22 -14.70 -24.56 -6.61
CA CYS A 22 -13.35 -24.03 -6.73
C CYS A 22 -13.34 -22.55 -6.26
N LYS A 23 -12.48 -22.22 -5.29
CA LYS A 23 -12.26 -20.83 -4.84
C LYS A 23 -11.73 -19.90 -5.93
N ARG A 24 -11.12 -20.48 -6.98
CA ARG A 24 -10.67 -19.77 -8.18
C ARG A 24 -11.79 -19.59 -9.22
N LYS A 25 -13.00 -20.10 -8.94
CA LYS A 25 -14.17 -20.08 -9.83
C LYS A 25 -13.99 -20.87 -11.14
N ALA A 26 -13.11 -21.88 -11.16
CA ALA A 26 -13.03 -22.83 -12.26
C ALA A 26 -14.16 -23.88 -12.19
N PRO A 27 -14.71 -24.33 -13.33
CA PRO A 27 -14.38 -23.90 -14.68
C PRO A 27 -14.91 -22.50 -14.98
N PHE A 28 -14.09 -21.69 -15.66
CA PHE A 28 -14.49 -20.38 -16.12
C PHE A 28 -15.42 -20.48 -17.34
N PRO A 29 -16.32 -19.49 -17.55
CA PRO A 29 -17.20 -19.46 -18.73
C PRO A 29 -16.41 -19.53 -20.04
N LEU A 30 -16.88 -20.37 -20.96
CA LEU A 30 -16.29 -20.49 -22.30
C LEU A 30 -16.85 -19.40 -23.23
N ALA A 31 -16.05 -19.05 -24.23
CA ALA A 31 -16.44 -18.12 -25.29
C ALA A 31 -15.64 -18.46 -26.55
N ASP A 32 -16.31 -18.56 -27.69
CA ASP A 32 -15.66 -18.89 -28.95
C ASP A 32 -14.87 -17.72 -29.52
N ASP A 33 -15.22 -16.49 -29.17
CA ASP A 33 -14.55 -15.26 -29.60
C ASP A 33 -14.46 -14.23 -28.47
N ASN A 34 -13.63 -13.20 -28.70
CA ASN A 34 -13.57 -12.05 -27.80
C ASN A 34 -14.85 -11.23 -27.95
N PHE A 35 -15.40 -10.76 -26.83
CA PHE A 35 -16.62 -9.95 -26.85
C PHE A 35 -16.53 -8.79 -25.87
N VAL A 36 -17.23 -7.72 -26.21
CA VAL A 36 -17.55 -6.59 -25.32
C VAL A 36 -19.02 -6.28 -25.56
N GLU A 37 -19.81 -6.36 -24.50
CA GLU A 37 -21.23 -6.04 -24.52
C GLU A 37 -21.45 -4.57 -24.18
N GLU A 38 -22.59 -4.03 -24.58
CA GLU A 38 -23.00 -2.65 -24.33
C GLU A 38 -22.99 -2.30 -22.82
N GLY A 39 -23.34 -3.26 -21.96
CA GLY A 39 -23.26 -3.12 -20.50
C GLY A 39 -21.84 -3.11 -19.92
N GLY A 40 -20.79 -3.09 -20.75
CA GLY A 40 -19.38 -3.08 -20.33
C GLY A 40 -18.83 -4.43 -19.89
N ARG A 41 -19.65 -5.48 -19.91
CA ARG A 41 -19.19 -6.87 -19.72
C ARG A 41 -18.34 -7.26 -20.91
N TRP A 42 -17.17 -7.80 -20.64
CA TRP A 42 -16.27 -8.27 -21.68
C TRP A 42 -15.75 -9.66 -21.30
N GLY A 43 -15.26 -10.38 -22.29
CA GLY A 43 -14.56 -11.64 -22.09
C GLY A 43 -13.69 -11.96 -23.29
N PRO A 44 -12.52 -12.56 -23.10
CA PRO A 44 -11.74 -13.05 -24.22
C PRO A 44 -12.26 -14.41 -24.68
N LYS A 45 -11.88 -14.79 -25.89
CA LYS A 45 -11.99 -16.16 -26.39
C LYS A 45 -11.41 -17.12 -25.36
N ARG A 46 -12.24 -18.01 -24.85
CA ARG A 46 -11.87 -19.05 -23.89
C ARG A 46 -12.45 -20.39 -24.32
N LEU A 47 -11.61 -21.21 -24.93
CA LEU A 47 -11.97 -22.57 -25.34
C LEU A 47 -11.72 -23.62 -24.24
N TYR A 48 -11.03 -23.24 -23.15
CA TYR A 48 -10.71 -24.14 -22.04
C TYR A 48 -10.95 -23.49 -20.68
N GLY A 49 -11.95 -23.99 -19.94
CA GLY A 49 -12.44 -23.40 -18.69
C GLY A 49 -11.50 -23.55 -17.49
N TYR A 50 -10.40 -24.28 -17.62
CA TYR A 50 -9.39 -24.44 -16.57
C TYR A 50 -8.13 -23.61 -16.85
N MET A 51 -8.19 -22.69 -17.81
CA MET A 51 -7.14 -21.71 -18.07
C MET A 51 -7.66 -20.31 -17.76
N ASN A 52 -6.85 -19.50 -17.09
CA ASN A 52 -7.20 -18.08 -16.88
C ASN A 52 -7.16 -17.34 -18.24
N ASN A 53 -7.55 -16.08 -18.21
CA ASN A 53 -7.31 -15.19 -19.33
C ASN A 53 -5.80 -15.02 -19.52
N TRP A 54 -5.25 -15.75 -20.49
CA TRP A 54 -3.82 -15.76 -20.75
C TRP A 54 -3.47 -14.61 -21.69
N VAL A 55 -2.31 -14.01 -21.45
CA VAL A 55 -1.72 -13.01 -22.35
C VAL A 55 -0.57 -13.71 -23.06
N PRO A 56 -0.59 -13.88 -24.39
CA PRO A 56 0.41 -14.66 -25.11
C PRO A 56 1.85 -14.30 -24.77
N GLY A 57 2.17 -13.00 -24.79
CA GLY A 57 3.50 -12.52 -24.42
C GLY A 57 3.91 -12.92 -23.01
N ILE A 58 3.02 -12.79 -22.02
CA ILE A 58 3.35 -13.13 -20.63
C ILE A 58 3.44 -14.66 -20.45
N SER A 59 2.53 -15.43 -21.03
CA SER A 59 2.54 -16.89 -20.92
C SER A 59 3.78 -17.52 -21.55
N ILE A 60 4.25 -16.99 -22.69
CA ILE A 60 5.48 -17.46 -23.35
C ILE A 60 6.71 -17.15 -22.50
N ASN A 61 6.82 -15.91 -22.01
CA ASN A 61 8.01 -15.46 -21.30
C ASN A 61 8.07 -15.95 -19.85
N ALA A 62 6.98 -15.83 -19.10
CA ALA A 62 6.93 -16.20 -17.68
C ALA A 62 6.64 -17.69 -17.46
N ARG A 63 6.20 -18.42 -18.51
CA ARG A 63 5.87 -19.85 -18.45
C ARG A 63 4.99 -20.18 -17.25
N CYS A 64 3.96 -19.39 -16.98
CA CYS A 64 2.99 -19.60 -15.91
C CYS A 64 1.57 -19.17 -16.30
N ASN A 65 0.57 -19.61 -15.51
CA ASN A 65 -0.85 -19.37 -15.76
C ASN A 65 -1.24 -18.01 -15.21
N ASN A 66 -0.93 -16.99 -16.01
CA ASN A 66 -1.24 -15.60 -15.72
C ASN A 66 -2.73 -15.32 -15.92
N ASP A 67 -3.27 -14.36 -15.16
CA ASP A 67 -4.64 -13.86 -15.29
C ASP A 67 -4.60 -12.40 -15.75
N GLY A 68 -4.66 -12.19 -17.06
CA GLY A 68 -4.76 -10.88 -17.68
C GLY A 68 -6.21 -10.43 -17.78
N LYS A 69 -6.54 -9.26 -17.25
CA LYS A 69 -7.88 -8.69 -17.32
C LYS A 69 -7.83 -7.30 -17.93
N LEU A 70 -8.67 -7.08 -18.94
CA LEU A 70 -9.03 -5.74 -19.38
C LEU A 70 -9.90 -5.10 -18.29
N LEU A 71 -9.57 -3.88 -17.92
CA LEU A 71 -10.33 -3.08 -16.98
C LEU A 71 -11.12 -2.04 -17.78
N THR A 72 -12.40 -2.28 -17.98
CA THR A 72 -13.33 -1.34 -18.63
C THR A 72 -13.96 -0.41 -17.60
N ASN A 73 -14.81 0.53 -18.00
CA ASN A 73 -15.55 1.34 -17.03
C ASN A 73 -16.57 0.45 -16.28
N GLY A 74 -16.56 0.49 -14.95
CA GLY A 74 -17.52 -0.28 -14.16
C GLY A 74 -17.06 -0.64 -12.75
N GLY A 75 -17.85 -1.50 -12.10
CA GLY A 75 -17.64 -1.92 -10.72
C GLY A 75 -16.29 -2.63 -10.49
N ASP A 76 -15.85 -3.48 -11.42
CA ASP A 76 -14.58 -4.20 -11.28
C ASP A 76 -13.38 -3.26 -11.26
N THR A 77 -13.37 -2.25 -12.14
CA THR A 77 -12.33 -1.22 -12.17
C THR A 77 -12.36 -0.35 -10.91
N LYS A 78 -13.55 0.05 -10.44
CA LYS A 78 -13.67 0.77 -9.17
C LYS A 78 -13.12 -0.04 -8.00
N ASN A 79 -13.45 -1.34 -7.92
CA ASN A 79 -13.02 -2.22 -6.85
C ASN A 79 -11.50 -2.43 -6.86
N ILE A 80 -10.91 -2.67 -8.04
CA ILE A 80 -9.46 -2.87 -8.14
C ILE A 80 -8.69 -1.56 -7.93
N SER A 81 -9.18 -0.43 -8.44
CA SER A 81 -8.60 0.89 -8.17
C SER A 81 -8.64 1.17 -6.67
N PHE A 82 -9.78 0.97 -6.00
CA PHE A 82 -9.88 1.13 -4.56
C PHE A 82 -8.90 0.22 -3.80
N TYR A 83 -8.77 -1.04 -4.21
CA TYR A 83 -7.84 -1.99 -3.59
C TYR A 83 -6.38 -1.56 -3.77
N ILE A 84 -5.98 -1.20 -4.99
CA ILE A 84 -4.62 -0.75 -5.32
C ILE A 84 -4.32 0.55 -4.58
N THR A 85 -5.22 1.53 -4.63
CA THR A 85 -5.05 2.80 -3.91
C THR A 85 -4.98 2.58 -2.42
N SER A 86 -5.82 1.72 -1.83
CA SER A 86 -5.76 1.41 -0.40
C SER A 86 -4.45 0.73 0.00
N TYR A 87 -3.86 -0.07 -0.89
CA TYR A 87 -2.56 -0.70 -0.67
C TYR A 87 -1.41 0.30 -0.83
N ALA A 88 -1.44 1.12 -1.89
CA ALA A 88 -0.43 2.15 -2.16
C ALA A 88 -0.44 3.25 -1.09
N ALA A 89 -1.62 3.67 -0.66
CA ALA A 89 -1.83 4.66 0.41
C ALA A 89 -1.88 4.01 1.80
N LYS A 90 -1.53 2.72 1.92
CA LYS A 90 -1.48 2.04 3.21
C LYS A 90 -0.49 2.81 4.10
N LYS A 91 -1.01 3.37 5.20
CA LYS A 91 -0.19 4.12 6.14
C LYS A 91 1.00 3.27 6.58
N GLN A 92 2.17 3.90 6.63
CA GLN A 92 3.33 3.28 7.23
C GLN A 92 2.96 2.83 8.66
N GLY A 93 3.26 1.58 8.97
CA GLY A 93 2.98 1.02 10.30
C GLY A 93 3.73 1.83 11.36
N LYS A 94 3.22 1.82 12.60
CA LYS A 94 3.97 2.38 13.73
C LYS A 94 5.29 1.62 13.82
N ALA A 95 6.41 2.34 13.87
CA ALA A 95 7.72 1.72 14.05
C ALA A 95 7.73 0.95 15.38
N TYR A 96 7.62 -0.38 15.31
CA TYR A 96 7.61 -1.24 16.50
C TYR A 96 8.90 -1.12 17.34
N ASN A 97 9.96 -0.56 16.75
CA ASN A 97 11.29 -0.41 17.36
C ASN A 97 11.56 1.00 17.91
N LEU A 98 10.60 1.93 17.87
CA LEU A 98 10.83 3.32 18.32
C LEU A 98 11.33 3.36 19.77
N SER A 99 10.71 2.57 20.66
CA SER A 99 11.14 2.48 22.06
C SER A 99 12.57 1.97 22.22
N ALA A 100 12.98 1.00 21.39
CA ALA A 100 14.34 0.46 21.40
C ALA A 100 15.37 1.50 20.93
N ILE A 101 15.05 2.26 19.88
CA ILE A 101 15.91 3.36 19.39
C ILE A 101 16.06 4.42 20.47
N LEU A 102 14.95 4.87 21.07
CA LEU A 102 14.98 5.89 22.12
C LEU A 102 15.75 5.41 23.37
N ALA A 103 15.57 4.15 23.78
CA ALA A 103 16.28 3.58 24.93
C ALA A 103 17.80 3.51 24.69
N ARG A 104 18.23 3.09 23.49
CA ARG A 104 19.64 3.04 23.11
C ARG A 104 20.29 4.43 23.15
N GLU A 105 19.61 5.41 22.59
CA GLU A 105 20.12 6.78 22.48
C GLU A 105 20.09 7.52 23.82
N HIS A 106 19.12 7.20 24.68
CA HIS A 106 19.12 7.66 26.07
C HIS A 106 20.31 7.09 26.86
N ALA A 107 20.58 5.78 26.73
CA ALA A 107 21.75 5.16 27.35
C ALA A 107 23.06 5.79 26.84
N TYR A 108 23.17 6.03 25.54
CA TYR A 108 24.29 6.76 24.95
C TYR A 108 24.41 8.17 25.52
N HIS A 109 23.28 8.89 25.69
CA HIS A 109 23.28 10.23 26.24
C HIS A 109 23.86 10.28 27.65
N LEU A 110 23.42 9.37 28.53
CA LEU A 110 23.91 9.27 29.91
C LEU A 110 25.42 8.98 29.98
N GLN A 111 25.94 8.16 29.08
CA GLN A 111 27.37 7.82 29.02
C GLN A 111 28.25 8.98 28.50
N HIS A 112 27.66 9.96 27.80
CA HIS A 112 28.38 11.04 27.11
C HIS A 112 27.93 12.43 27.59
N ILE A 113 27.55 12.55 28.86
CA ILE A 113 27.30 13.85 29.50
C ILE A 113 28.66 14.54 29.72
N ARG A 114 28.86 15.70 29.09
CA ARG A 114 30.07 16.51 29.30
C ARG A 114 29.90 17.41 30.51
N ALA A 115 30.99 17.63 31.24
CA ALA A 115 31.01 18.46 32.44
C ALA A 115 30.50 19.89 32.21
N GLU A 116 30.74 20.44 31.01
CA GLU A 116 30.31 21.78 30.57
C GLU A 116 28.78 21.96 30.62
N TYR A 117 28.03 20.87 30.44
CA TYR A 117 26.56 20.89 30.46
C TYR A 117 25.99 20.51 31.83
N LEU A 118 26.80 20.18 32.83
CA LEU A 118 26.32 19.81 34.18
C LEU A 118 25.64 20.96 34.92
N ASN A 119 25.99 22.19 34.58
CA ASN A 119 25.52 23.38 35.30
C ASN A 119 24.18 23.93 34.77
N ASN A 120 23.66 23.40 33.65
CA ASN A 120 22.39 23.85 33.09
C ASN A 120 21.54 22.67 32.62
N LEU A 121 20.54 22.31 33.45
CA LEU A 121 19.58 21.24 33.18
C LEU A 121 18.86 21.44 31.83
N GLN A 122 18.54 22.67 31.45
CA GLN A 122 17.83 22.95 30.21
C GLN A 122 18.65 22.53 28.98
N GLU A 123 19.93 22.88 28.95
CA GLU A 123 20.84 22.53 27.85
C GLU A 123 21.04 21.01 27.75
N GLN A 124 21.06 20.30 28.88
CA GLN A 124 21.10 18.83 28.88
C GLN A 124 19.86 18.22 28.23
N GLN A 125 18.68 18.72 28.60
CA GLN A 125 17.41 18.21 28.05
C GLN A 125 17.29 18.55 26.56
N HIS A 126 17.69 19.76 26.14
CA HIS A 126 17.74 20.12 24.72
C HIS A 126 18.65 19.18 23.93
N LEU A 127 19.86 18.90 24.45
CA LEU A 127 20.79 17.99 23.80
C LEU A 127 20.25 16.55 23.74
N LEU A 128 19.54 16.09 24.77
CA LEU A 128 18.87 14.78 24.76
C LEU A 128 17.82 14.72 23.66
N ILE A 129 16.89 15.69 23.61
CA ILE A 129 15.84 15.75 22.60
C ILE A 129 16.44 15.78 21.20
N PHE A 130 17.48 16.58 20.98
CA PHE A 130 18.18 16.67 19.71
C PHE A 130 18.74 15.31 19.27
N ARG A 131 19.44 14.60 20.16
CA ARG A 131 19.98 13.26 19.88
C ARG A 131 18.88 12.25 19.55
N LEU A 132 17.80 12.24 20.33
CA LEU A 132 16.66 11.35 20.11
C LEU A 132 16.00 11.62 18.75
N CYS A 133 15.73 12.87 18.40
CA CYS A 133 15.17 13.24 17.11
C CYS A 133 16.07 12.81 15.95
N HIS A 134 17.39 13.04 16.05
CA HIS A 134 18.34 12.63 15.02
C HIS A 134 18.41 11.12 14.84
N ALA A 135 18.38 10.36 15.93
CA ALA A 135 18.39 8.91 15.84
C ALA A 135 17.08 8.36 15.26
N VAL A 136 15.93 8.92 15.64
CA VAL A 136 14.64 8.56 15.03
C VAL A 136 14.66 8.84 13.53
N ASN A 137 15.16 10.00 13.11
CA ASN A 137 15.30 10.35 11.69
C ASN A 137 16.27 9.42 10.95
N ARG A 138 17.42 9.07 11.56
CA ARG A 138 18.43 8.21 10.95
C ARG A 138 17.93 6.79 10.74
N GLU A 139 17.21 6.25 11.71
CA GLU A 139 16.69 4.88 11.70
C GLU A 139 15.30 4.79 11.05
N GLN A 140 14.78 5.90 10.50
CA GLN A 140 13.49 5.93 9.84
C GLN A 140 13.55 5.14 8.53
N GLU A 141 12.75 4.08 8.45
CA GLU A 141 12.55 3.36 7.20
C GLU A 141 11.69 4.21 6.25
N LEU A 142 12.16 4.40 5.02
CA LEU A 142 11.41 5.07 3.96
C LEU A 142 11.03 4.06 2.87
N ALA A 143 9.85 4.21 2.29
CA ALA A 143 9.43 3.37 1.19
C ALA A 143 10.34 3.63 -0.03
N ALA A 144 10.91 2.57 -0.63
CA ALA A 144 11.78 2.69 -1.81
C ALA A 144 11.16 3.54 -2.95
N PRO A 145 9.85 3.42 -3.27
CA PRO A 145 9.24 4.30 -4.27
C PRO A 145 9.30 5.79 -3.92
N LEU A 146 9.16 6.15 -2.64
CA LEU A 146 9.26 7.54 -2.17
C LEU A 146 10.68 8.08 -2.41
N VAL A 147 11.69 7.30 -2.02
CA VAL A 147 13.10 7.65 -2.20
C VAL A 147 13.42 7.89 -3.68
N VAL A 148 13.00 6.95 -4.55
CA VAL A 148 13.20 7.09 -6.01
C VAL A 148 12.48 8.33 -6.53
N SER A 149 11.24 8.58 -6.10
CA SER A 149 10.47 9.75 -6.56
C SER A 149 11.18 11.08 -6.27
N TYR A 150 11.78 11.22 -5.08
CA TYR A 150 12.57 12.40 -4.72
C TYR A 150 13.91 12.46 -5.46
N LEU A 151 14.62 11.34 -5.60
CA LEU A 151 15.87 11.29 -6.37
C LEU A 151 15.67 11.67 -7.84
N MET A 152 14.51 11.32 -8.40
CA MET A 152 14.13 11.65 -9.78
C MET A 152 13.50 13.04 -9.93
N GLY A 153 13.29 13.79 -8.84
CA GLY A 153 12.68 15.11 -8.86
C GLY A 153 11.17 15.12 -9.17
N TRP A 154 10.48 13.98 -9.03
CA TRP A 154 9.04 13.87 -9.28
C TRP A 154 8.19 14.37 -8.11
N GLY A 155 8.77 14.46 -6.91
CA GLY A 155 8.06 14.81 -5.69
C GLY A 155 7.19 13.67 -5.15
N ASP A 156 6.29 13.96 -4.22
CA ASP A 156 5.44 12.97 -3.55
C ASP A 156 3.94 13.25 -3.68
N THR A 157 3.56 14.31 -4.40
CA THR A 157 2.17 14.70 -4.60
C THR A 157 1.74 14.58 -6.06
N TYR A 158 0.65 13.85 -6.29
CA TYR A 158 -0.08 13.88 -7.55
C TYR A 158 -1.33 14.74 -7.37
N CYS A 159 -1.32 15.95 -7.93
CA CYS A 159 -2.43 16.88 -7.81
C CYS A 159 -2.91 17.29 -9.20
N SER A 160 -4.21 17.11 -9.48
CA SER A 160 -4.84 17.66 -10.69
C SER A 160 -5.11 19.17 -10.57
N HIS A 161 -5.12 19.71 -9.35
CA HIS A 161 -5.44 21.09 -9.04
C HIS A 161 -4.43 21.66 -8.04
N LYS A 162 -4.26 22.98 -8.03
CA LYS A 162 -3.47 23.67 -7.02
C LYS A 162 -4.33 23.91 -5.79
N TYR A 163 -3.91 23.37 -4.66
CA TYR A 163 -4.56 23.62 -3.37
C TYR A 163 -3.83 24.76 -2.65
N THR A 164 -4.57 25.55 -1.88
CA THR A 164 -3.98 26.54 -0.96
C THR A 164 -4.00 25.98 0.46
N SER A 165 -2.94 26.23 1.22
CA SER A 165 -2.91 25.86 2.63
C SER A 165 -3.93 26.68 3.40
N ILE A 166 -4.80 26.00 4.16
CA ILE A 166 -5.72 26.64 5.10
C ILE A 166 -5.22 26.31 6.50
N TYR A 167 -4.87 27.34 7.27
CA TYR A 167 -4.45 27.20 8.67
C TYR A 167 -5.66 26.97 9.57
N TRP A 168 -6.22 25.76 9.50
CA TRP A 168 -7.49 25.40 10.13
C TRP A 168 -7.54 25.69 11.62
N SER A 169 -6.46 25.40 12.36
CA SER A 169 -6.39 25.70 13.80
C SER A 169 -6.51 27.20 14.08
N SER A 170 -5.80 28.05 13.34
CA SER A 170 -5.91 29.51 13.49
C SER A 170 -7.30 30.02 13.10
N PHE A 171 -7.87 29.49 12.02
CA PHE A 171 -9.22 29.83 11.59
C PHE A 171 -10.28 29.45 12.64
N VAL A 172 -10.22 28.24 13.19
CA VAL A 172 -11.16 27.76 14.22
C VAL A 172 -10.98 28.54 15.51
N SER A 173 -9.74 28.80 15.95
CA SER A 173 -9.47 29.64 17.12
C SER A 173 -10.14 31.01 16.98
N HIS A 174 -9.97 31.66 15.82
CA HIS A 174 -10.57 32.97 15.59
C HIS A 174 -12.10 32.92 15.47
N LEU A 175 -12.64 31.83 14.91
CA LEU A 175 -14.09 31.63 14.80
C LEU A 175 -14.73 31.41 16.19
N LEU A 176 -14.05 30.67 17.07
CA LEU A 176 -14.47 30.47 18.46
C LEU A 176 -14.32 31.73 19.31
N GLU A 177 -13.39 32.62 18.99
CA GLU A 177 -13.28 33.94 19.63
C GLU A 177 -14.38 34.92 19.16
N SER A 178 -14.82 34.81 17.91
CA SER A 178 -15.77 35.73 17.29
C SER A 178 -17.23 35.30 17.38
N VAL A 179 -17.50 34.03 17.69
CA VAL A 179 -18.83 33.49 17.93
C VAL A 179 -18.87 32.92 19.35
N PRO A 180 -19.52 33.59 20.32
CA PRO A 180 -19.58 33.14 21.71
C PRO A 180 -20.34 31.81 21.90
#